data_AF-A0A8B6D879-F1
#
_entry.id   AF-A0A8B6D879-F1
#
_cell.length_a   1.000
_cell.length_b   1.000
_cell.length_c   1.000
_cell.angle_alpha   90.00
_cell.angle_beta   90.00
_cell.angle_gamma   90.00
#
_symmetry.space_group_name_H-M   'P 1'
#
loop_
_entity.id
_entity.type
_entity.pdbx_description
1 polymer ?
#
loop_
_entity_poly.entity_id
_entity_poly.type
_entity_poly.pdbx_seq_one_letter_code
_entity_poly.pdbx_strand_id
1 'polypeptide(L)'
;MTKRFNSRRVGNTTIKTLEKQPIKFAAAICPLNLEEQKERFLKFGKLPKFVLKGSEDEIENLFNKARNQIRFDLFGEAEYILKTVKEKYGDGDNYLAAQFGDKITKEEATQILEQYLRDNNLDGAMSIVWCADLASSARMMWIGPHCKHNRPEARNYSFWIKNSTDNNFLREQGIRCLADHEIGTHFLRSSNEGGQPWYSDRKRFHLRDQNTLEGLASEEGLAAIHSIFNANVKYLWLPALQYYTACKAAEMTFKQLYDHLTIYVKSPEHRWRLCMRVKRGLLDPNDLGGYGKDQCYFEGAVEILRSLDMIDFNVMMSGKICVDEVQRCKRIARLDCLKLPAFMKNENRYKKHLKAIAHLNGLDLHHQKKNAPAAYIRRLKQGRRIGTDKRSLIGFNLIDPDDEFDYTSVGIHFFWLFMCWNFGHFVSVVSLN
;
A
#
# COMPACT_ATOMS: atom_id res chain seq x y z
N MET A 1 17.38 26.10 10.94
CA MET A 1 17.09 25.29 12.16
C MET A 1 17.58 23.87 11.94
N THR A 2 18.64 23.48 12.68
CA THR A 2 19.19 22.12 12.69
C THR A 2 18.21 21.16 13.34
N LYS A 3 17.69 20.19 12.59
CA LYS A 3 16.86 19.10 13.16
C LYS A 3 17.75 18.27 14.10
N ARG A 4 17.37 18.15 15.38
CA ARG A 4 18.04 17.25 16.33
C ARG A 4 17.75 15.81 15.92
N PHE A 5 18.71 15.17 15.27
CA PHE A 5 18.69 13.73 15.01
C PHE A 5 19.32 13.00 16.19
N ASN A 6 18.51 12.34 17.02
CA ASN A 6 19.05 11.36 17.97
C ASN A 6 19.36 10.06 17.21
N SER A 7 20.64 9.80 16.98
CA SER A 7 21.14 8.56 16.36
C SER A 7 21.97 7.76 17.35
N ARG A 8 21.66 6.46 17.48
CA ARG A 8 22.46 5.48 18.23
C ARG A 8 22.94 4.41 17.28
N ARG A 9 24.20 3.98 17.44
CA ARG A 9 24.77 2.82 16.75
C ARG A 9 24.79 1.63 17.71
N VAL A 10 24.32 0.48 17.26
CA VAL A 10 24.36 -0.79 17.99
C VAL A 10 24.76 -1.86 16.97
N GLY A 11 25.95 -2.45 17.13
CA GLY A 11 26.60 -3.18 16.04
C GLY A 11 26.92 -2.26 14.86
N ASN A 12 26.72 -2.75 13.63
CA ASN A 12 26.82 -1.93 12.43
C ASN A 12 25.49 -1.25 12.06
N THR A 13 24.37 -1.72 12.58
CA THR A 13 23.05 -1.11 12.37
C THR A 13 22.95 0.26 13.02
N THR A 14 22.43 1.24 12.27
CA THR A 14 22.19 2.60 12.75
C THR A 14 20.70 2.79 13.06
N ILE A 15 20.38 3.22 14.27
CA ILE A 15 19.01 3.52 14.72
C ILE A 15 18.84 5.03 14.81
N LYS A 16 17.75 5.55 14.24
CA LYS A 16 17.43 6.98 14.19
C LYS A 16 16.01 7.22 14.68
N THR A 17 15.77 8.35 15.33
CA THR A 17 14.42 8.82 15.67
C THR A 17 14.16 10.15 14.96
N LEU A 18 12.97 10.29 14.38
CA LEU A 18 12.47 11.48 13.69
C LEU A 18 11.09 11.84 14.24
N GLU A 19 10.85 13.14 14.46
CA GLU A 19 9.50 13.62 14.79
C GLU A 19 8.57 13.57 13.57
N LYS A 20 9.09 13.95 12.40
CA LYS A 20 8.31 14.08 11.16
C LYS A 20 8.99 13.49 9.93
N GLN A 21 8.19 12.85 9.08
CA GLN A 21 8.60 12.32 7.79
C GLN A 21 9.05 13.47 6.88
N PRO A 22 10.25 13.40 6.26
CA PRO A 22 10.66 14.41 5.28
C PRO A 22 9.67 14.47 4.11
N ILE A 23 9.14 15.65 3.81
CA ILE A 23 8.09 15.90 2.79
C ILE A 23 8.43 15.30 1.42
N LYS A 24 9.73 15.22 1.07
CA LYS A 24 10.21 14.57 -0.17
C LYS A 24 9.83 13.09 -0.31
N PHE A 25 9.51 12.39 0.80
CA PHE A 25 9.08 10.98 0.80
C PHE A 25 7.56 10.80 0.94
N ALA A 26 6.81 11.90 1.12
CA ALA A 26 5.34 11.89 1.16
C ALA A 26 4.75 11.89 -0.26
N ALA A 27 3.69 11.11 -0.46
CA ALA A 27 2.94 11.06 -1.72
C ALA A 27 2.06 12.31 -1.93
N ALA A 28 1.60 12.56 -3.16
CA ALA A 28 0.66 13.64 -3.48
C ALA A 28 -0.61 13.61 -2.60
N ILE A 29 -1.22 12.44 -2.43
CA ILE A 29 -2.40 12.21 -1.57
C ILE A 29 -2.09 12.19 -0.05
N CYS A 30 -0.95 12.72 0.40
CA CYS A 30 -0.64 12.83 1.82
C CYS A 30 -1.34 14.06 2.42
N PRO A 31 -2.24 13.92 3.41
CA PRO A 31 -2.83 15.07 4.09
C PRO A 31 -1.78 15.78 4.95
N LEU A 32 -1.62 17.08 4.74
CA LEU A 32 -0.69 17.94 5.48
C LEU A 32 -1.25 18.35 6.85
N ASN A 33 -2.58 18.38 6.99
CA ASN A 33 -3.32 18.75 8.19
C ASN A 33 -3.94 17.54 8.93
N LEU A 34 -3.36 16.34 8.78
CA LEU A 34 -3.94 15.07 9.23
C LEU A 34 -4.37 15.08 10.71
N GLU A 35 -3.51 15.54 11.62
CA GLU A 35 -3.76 15.49 13.06
C GLU A 35 -4.84 16.50 13.50
N GLU A 36 -4.85 17.70 12.91
CA GLU A 36 -5.88 18.73 13.13
C GLU A 36 -7.26 18.22 12.69
N GLN A 37 -7.34 17.58 11.52
CA GLN A 37 -8.60 17.01 11.02
C GLN A 37 -9.06 15.80 11.85
N LYS A 38 -8.12 14.99 12.35
CA LYS A 38 -8.42 13.88 13.26
C LYS A 38 -9.01 14.38 14.57
N GLU A 39 -8.37 15.36 15.21
CA GLU A 39 -8.85 15.95 16.45
C GLU A 39 -10.23 16.59 16.27
N ARG A 40 -10.42 17.35 15.18
CA ARG A 40 -11.71 17.97 14.81
C ARG A 40 -12.83 16.94 14.64
N PHE A 41 -12.55 15.81 14.03
CA PHE A 41 -13.54 14.76 13.82
C PHE A 41 -13.81 13.96 15.11
N LEU A 42 -12.77 13.50 15.80
CA LEU A 42 -12.90 12.61 16.97
C LEU A 42 -13.40 13.33 18.23
N LYS A 43 -12.98 14.59 18.48
CA LYS A 43 -13.42 15.35 19.66
C LYS A 43 -14.69 16.16 19.43
N PHE A 44 -14.88 16.71 18.23
CA PHE A 44 -15.95 17.69 17.95
C PHE A 44 -16.96 17.23 16.89
N GLY A 45 -16.84 16.00 16.36
CA GLY A 45 -17.75 15.45 15.35
C GLY A 45 -17.70 16.17 13.99
N LYS A 46 -16.76 17.09 13.78
CA LYS A 46 -16.69 17.91 12.56
C LYS A 46 -16.13 17.09 11.40
N LEU A 47 -16.85 17.07 10.27
CA LEU A 47 -16.44 16.37 9.06
C LEU A 47 -15.05 16.85 8.59
N PRO A 48 -14.17 15.92 8.16
CA PRO A 48 -12.80 16.25 7.78
C PRO A 48 -12.72 17.00 6.46
N LYS A 49 -11.72 17.88 6.34
CA LYS A 49 -11.30 18.54 5.10
C LYS A 49 -9.78 18.45 4.97
N PHE A 50 -9.31 17.55 4.11
CA PHE A 50 -7.88 17.30 3.95
C PHE A 50 -7.23 18.31 3.00
N VAL A 51 -6.17 18.96 3.46
CA VAL A 51 -5.23 19.70 2.59
C VAL A 51 -4.18 18.70 2.13
N LEU A 52 -4.20 18.35 0.85
CA LEU A 52 -3.29 17.36 0.27
C LEU A 52 -1.99 18.01 -0.22
N LYS A 53 -0.93 17.21 -0.37
CA LYS A 53 0.40 17.69 -0.80
C LYS A 53 0.45 18.04 -2.29
N GLY A 54 -0.15 17.21 -3.14
CA GLY A 54 -0.09 17.36 -4.59
C GLY A 54 -1.18 18.28 -5.14
N SER A 55 -1.02 18.70 -6.41
CA SER A 55 -2.04 19.48 -7.10
C SER A 55 -3.31 18.65 -7.36
N GLU A 56 -4.41 19.32 -7.67
CA GLU A 56 -5.65 18.64 -8.05
C GLU A 56 -5.45 17.71 -9.25
N ASP A 57 -4.69 18.13 -10.26
CA ASP A 57 -4.37 17.32 -11.45
C ASP A 57 -3.55 16.08 -11.09
N GLU A 58 -2.56 16.19 -10.19
CA GLU A 58 -1.78 15.04 -9.72
C GLU A 58 -2.68 14.02 -8.99
N ILE A 59 -3.63 14.50 -8.20
CA ILE A 59 -4.58 13.67 -7.45
C ILE A 59 -5.57 12.98 -8.41
N GLU A 60 -6.07 13.69 -9.41
CA GLU A 60 -6.95 13.13 -10.45
C GLU A 60 -6.23 12.07 -11.30
N ASN A 61 -5.03 12.39 -11.79
CA ASN A 61 -4.19 11.43 -12.51
C ASN A 61 -3.82 10.21 -11.67
N LEU A 62 -3.79 10.31 -10.34
CA LEU A 62 -3.69 9.14 -9.47
C LEU A 62 -5.00 8.37 -9.38
N PHE A 63 -6.14 9.04 -9.17
CA PHE A 63 -7.45 8.39 -8.99
C PHE A 63 -7.88 7.59 -10.23
N ASN A 64 -7.63 8.13 -11.42
CA ASN A 64 -8.04 7.51 -12.70
C ASN A 64 -7.29 6.22 -13.04
N LYS A 65 -6.19 5.88 -12.34
CA LYS A 65 -5.44 4.63 -12.56
C LYS A 65 -6.24 3.42 -12.05
N ALA A 66 -6.39 2.38 -12.87
CA ALA A 66 -7.16 1.16 -12.52
C ALA A 66 -6.82 0.59 -11.14
N ARG A 67 -5.53 0.56 -10.77
CA ARG A 67 -5.02 0.12 -9.45
C ARG A 67 -5.55 0.90 -8.24
N ASN A 68 -6.16 2.06 -8.45
CA ASN A 68 -6.59 3.01 -7.42
C ASN A 68 -8.12 3.18 -7.34
N GLN A 69 -8.88 2.63 -8.29
CA GLN A 69 -10.34 2.51 -8.23
C GLN A 69 -10.76 1.59 -7.06
N ILE A 70 -12.01 1.15 -6.95
CA ILE A 70 -12.48 0.11 -6.01
C ILE A 70 -12.97 -1.13 -6.77
N ARG A 71 -12.52 -2.31 -6.36
CA ARG A 71 -12.93 -3.64 -6.87
C ARG A 71 -13.79 -4.36 -5.84
N PHE A 72 -14.58 -5.35 -6.27
CA PHE A 72 -15.57 -6.04 -5.42
C PHE A 72 -15.48 -7.57 -5.52
N ASP A 73 -14.61 -8.09 -6.36
CA ASP A 73 -14.46 -9.50 -6.74
C ASP A 73 -14.22 -10.44 -5.55
N LEU A 74 -13.55 -9.94 -4.50
CA LEU A 74 -13.22 -10.67 -3.27
C LEU A 74 -14.01 -10.14 -2.04
N PHE A 75 -15.11 -9.43 -2.26
CA PHE A 75 -15.89 -8.87 -1.15
C PHE A 75 -16.54 -9.96 -0.29
N GLY A 76 -16.89 -11.11 -0.88
CA GLY A 76 -17.42 -12.27 -0.16
C GLY A 76 -16.37 -12.86 0.79
N GLU A 77 -15.18 -13.17 0.27
CA GLU A 77 -14.02 -13.66 1.04
C GLU A 77 -13.65 -12.70 2.18
N ALA A 78 -13.61 -11.39 1.90
CA ALA A 78 -13.31 -10.38 2.91
C ALA A 78 -14.39 -10.35 4.01
N GLU A 79 -15.67 -10.35 3.64
CA GLU A 79 -16.78 -10.36 4.60
C GLU A 79 -16.82 -11.65 5.45
N TYR A 80 -16.47 -12.80 4.87
CA TYR A 80 -16.35 -14.08 5.59
C TYR A 80 -15.27 -13.99 6.67
N ILE A 81 -14.03 -13.61 6.34
CA ILE A 81 -12.92 -13.52 7.29
C ILE A 81 -13.26 -12.54 8.44
N LEU A 82 -13.88 -11.41 8.13
CA LEU A 82 -14.29 -10.43 9.14
C LEU A 82 -15.37 -10.96 10.09
N LYS A 83 -16.36 -11.70 9.58
CA LYS A 83 -17.39 -12.39 10.40
C LYS A 83 -16.76 -13.47 11.27
N THR A 84 -15.97 -14.37 10.71
CA THR A 84 -15.30 -15.46 11.45
C THR A 84 -14.41 -14.94 12.58
N VAL A 85 -13.64 -13.86 12.34
CA VAL A 85 -12.81 -13.25 13.39
C VAL A 85 -13.68 -12.58 14.46
N LYS A 86 -14.76 -11.89 14.08
CA LYS A 86 -15.71 -11.29 15.02
C LYS A 86 -16.38 -12.34 15.91
N GLU A 87 -16.83 -13.45 15.33
CA GLU A 87 -17.46 -14.56 16.06
C GLU A 87 -16.49 -15.22 17.05
N LYS A 88 -15.21 -15.36 16.67
CA LYS A 88 -14.20 -16.05 17.49
C LYS A 88 -13.50 -15.18 18.53
N TYR A 89 -13.37 -13.86 18.30
CA TYR A 89 -12.60 -12.94 19.15
C TYR A 89 -13.41 -11.72 19.66
N GLY A 90 -14.67 -11.59 19.26
CA GLY A 90 -15.57 -10.48 19.62
C GLY A 90 -15.33 -9.21 18.80
N ASP A 91 -14.09 -8.73 18.77
CA ASP A 91 -13.69 -7.57 17.96
C ASP A 91 -12.22 -7.61 17.51
N GLY A 92 -11.85 -6.63 16.69
CA GLY A 92 -10.53 -6.47 16.12
C GLY A 92 -9.42 -6.12 17.12
N ASP A 93 -9.72 -5.50 18.26
CA ASP A 93 -8.72 -5.10 19.24
C ASP A 93 -8.30 -6.33 20.09
N ASN A 94 -9.28 -7.18 20.47
CA ASN A 94 -9.05 -8.51 21.03
C ASN A 94 -8.34 -9.45 20.04
N TYR A 95 -8.77 -9.45 18.77
CA TYR A 95 -8.11 -10.23 17.73
C TYR A 95 -6.64 -9.84 17.55
N LEU A 96 -6.31 -8.55 17.52
CA LEU A 96 -4.93 -8.09 17.39
C LEU A 96 -4.06 -8.48 18.60
N ALA A 97 -4.63 -8.54 19.80
CA ALA A 97 -3.94 -9.10 20.98
C ALA A 97 -3.69 -10.60 20.81
N ALA A 98 -4.71 -11.37 20.43
CA ALA A 98 -4.56 -12.82 20.18
C ALA A 98 -3.57 -13.12 19.03
N GLN A 99 -3.54 -12.27 17.98
CA GLN A 99 -2.68 -12.44 16.81
C GLN A 99 -1.21 -12.11 17.11
N PHE A 100 -0.93 -11.03 17.83
CA PHE A 100 0.40 -10.43 17.93
C PHE A 100 0.97 -10.33 19.36
N GLY A 101 0.25 -10.76 20.39
CA GLY A 101 0.66 -10.66 21.79
C GLY A 101 0.42 -9.27 22.38
N ASP A 102 1.02 -9.04 23.55
CA ASP A 102 0.83 -7.79 24.29
C ASP A 102 1.56 -6.60 23.65
N LYS A 103 1.12 -5.39 24.02
CA LYS A 103 1.71 -4.14 23.51
C LYS A 103 3.09 -3.92 24.13
N ILE A 104 4.04 -3.50 23.29
CA ILE A 104 5.42 -3.23 23.70
C ILE A 104 5.81 -1.77 23.48
N THR A 105 6.80 -1.33 24.23
CA THR A 105 7.49 -0.04 24.04
C THR A 105 8.31 -0.02 22.75
N LYS A 106 8.71 1.18 22.34
CA LYS A 106 9.66 1.39 21.23
C LYS A 106 11.02 0.75 21.53
N GLU A 107 11.43 0.76 22.78
CA GLU A 107 12.71 0.26 23.28
C GLU A 107 12.77 -1.26 23.16
N GLU A 108 11.75 -1.97 23.63
CA GLU A 108 11.58 -3.42 23.46
C GLU A 108 11.45 -3.80 21.97
N ALA A 109 10.63 -3.06 21.21
CA ALA A 109 10.50 -3.25 19.77
C ALA A 109 11.84 -3.09 19.03
N THR A 110 12.69 -2.15 19.48
CA THR A 110 14.03 -1.94 18.91
C THR A 110 14.93 -3.15 19.21
N GLN A 111 14.94 -3.68 20.43
CA GLN A 111 15.72 -4.87 20.80
C GLN A 111 15.32 -6.10 19.97
N ILE A 112 14.01 -6.31 19.77
CA ILE A 112 13.49 -7.41 18.95
C ILE A 112 13.94 -7.27 17.49
N LEU A 113 13.94 -6.06 16.94
CA LEU A 113 14.40 -5.81 15.56
C LEU A 113 15.90 -5.93 15.38
N GLU A 114 16.69 -5.46 16.35
CA GLU A 114 18.14 -5.70 16.37
C GLU A 114 18.44 -7.21 16.38
N GLN A 115 17.71 -8.00 17.18
CA GLN A 115 17.87 -9.45 17.20
C GLN A 115 17.43 -10.08 15.87
N TYR A 116 16.29 -9.67 15.31
CA TYR A 116 15.83 -10.14 13.99
C TYR A 116 16.87 -9.88 12.88
N LEU A 117 17.53 -8.72 12.89
CA LEU A 117 18.61 -8.42 11.94
C LEU A 117 19.83 -9.32 12.15
N ARG A 118 20.23 -9.61 13.40
CA ARG A 118 21.31 -10.57 13.70
C ARG A 118 20.95 -11.99 13.24
N ASP A 119 19.77 -12.49 13.61
CA ASP A 119 19.29 -13.84 13.28
C ASP A 119 19.23 -14.11 11.76
N ASN A 120 19.04 -13.07 10.95
CA ASN A 120 18.99 -13.15 9.49
C ASN A 120 20.30 -12.72 8.80
N ASN A 121 21.39 -12.45 9.53
CA ASN A 121 22.68 -11.96 9.01
C ASN A 121 22.56 -10.62 8.22
N LEU A 122 21.77 -9.68 8.75
CA LEU A 122 21.47 -8.37 8.14
C LEU A 122 21.99 -7.18 8.97
N ASP A 123 22.86 -7.38 9.97
CA ASP A 123 23.45 -6.26 10.72
C ASP A 123 24.24 -5.32 9.79
N GLY A 124 23.96 -4.03 9.85
CA GLY A 124 24.53 -3.01 8.96
C GLY A 124 23.96 -2.98 7.54
N ALA A 125 23.11 -3.93 7.13
CA ALA A 125 22.51 -3.95 5.79
C ALA A 125 21.45 -2.84 5.58
N MET A 126 20.94 -2.26 6.67
CA MET A 126 19.97 -1.17 6.67
C MET A 126 20.04 -0.32 7.95
N SER A 127 19.33 0.79 7.96
CA SER A 127 19.08 1.59 9.17
C SER A 127 17.64 1.46 9.66
N ILE A 128 17.41 1.49 10.98
CA ILE A 128 16.07 1.54 11.58
C ILE A 128 15.71 3.00 11.84
N VAL A 129 14.52 3.44 11.44
CA VAL A 129 14.07 4.83 11.53
C VAL A 129 12.69 4.90 12.19
N TRP A 130 12.64 5.32 13.44
CA TRP A 130 11.39 5.58 14.15
C TRP A 130 10.83 6.95 13.77
N CYS A 131 9.56 7.03 13.34
CA CYS A 131 8.91 8.26 12.86
C CYS A 131 7.48 8.35 13.41
N ALA A 132 7.08 9.45 14.04
CA ALA A 132 5.76 9.53 14.69
C ALA A 132 4.57 9.66 13.69
N ASP A 133 4.78 10.38 12.59
CA ASP A 133 3.74 10.82 11.65
C ASP A 133 3.61 9.94 10.37
N LEU A 134 4.16 8.72 10.37
CA LEU A 134 4.10 7.84 9.21
C LEU A 134 2.65 7.43 8.88
N ALA A 135 2.26 7.51 7.61
CA ALA A 135 0.89 7.16 7.16
C ALA A 135 0.60 5.64 7.10
N SER A 136 1.63 4.81 7.26
CA SER A 136 1.60 3.35 7.36
C SER A 136 2.21 2.90 8.69
N SER A 137 2.02 1.62 9.07
CA SER A 137 2.62 1.07 10.30
C SER A 137 4.14 0.97 10.22
N ALA A 138 4.66 0.63 9.04
CA ALA A 138 6.06 0.77 8.67
C ALA A 138 6.20 1.04 7.17
N ARG A 139 7.44 1.14 6.69
CA ARG A 139 7.81 1.24 5.29
C ARG A 139 9.29 0.91 5.05
N MET A 140 9.58 -0.03 4.17
CA MET A 140 10.90 -0.23 3.60
C MET A 140 11.19 0.86 2.54
N MET A 141 12.30 1.58 2.73
CA MET A 141 12.75 2.68 1.89
C MET A 141 14.19 2.42 1.44
N TRP A 142 14.52 2.76 0.20
CA TRP A 142 15.89 2.67 -0.32
C TRP A 142 16.31 3.95 -1.04
N ILE A 143 17.61 4.24 -1.01
CA ILE A 143 18.26 5.36 -1.69
C ILE A 143 19.58 4.83 -2.27
N GLY A 144 19.79 4.99 -3.57
CA GLY A 144 20.97 4.48 -4.26
C GLY A 144 20.83 4.66 -5.77
N PRO A 145 21.79 4.19 -6.56
CA PRO A 145 21.82 4.50 -7.97
C PRO A 145 20.61 3.91 -8.69
N HIS A 146 20.11 4.70 -9.64
CA HIS A 146 19.07 4.29 -10.58
C HIS A 146 19.52 3.01 -11.29
N CYS A 147 18.57 2.11 -11.58
CA CYS A 147 18.78 0.85 -12.31
C CYS A 147 19.61 1.00 -13.61
N LYS A 148 19.58 2.19 -14.25
CA LYS A 148 20.40 2.61 -15.40
C LYS A 148 21.91 2.38 -15.21
N HIS A 149 22.44 2.51 -13.99
CA HIS A 149 23.87 2.33 -13.72
C HIS A 149 24.27 0.89 -13.37
N ASN A 150 23.30 -0.01 -13.23
CA ASN A 150 23.49 -1.42 -12.86
C ASN A 150 24.41 -1.65 -11.63
N ARG A 151 24.29 -0.79 -10.61
CA ARG A 151 25.05 -0.84 -9.34
C ARG A 151 24.13 -1.12 -8.14
N PRO A 152 23.48 -2.30 -8.08
CA PRO A 152 22.53 -2.64 -7.01
C PRO A 152 23.12 -2.58 -5.60
N GLU A 153 24.44 -2.75 -5.46
CA GLU A 153 25.22 -2.75 -4.23
C GLU A 153 25.32 -1.37 -3.55
N ALA A 154 25.24 -0.28 -4.32
CA ALA A 154 25.25 1.08 -3.78
C ALA A 154 23.84 1.56 -3.31
N ARG A 155 22.89 0.64 -3.13
CA ARG A 155 21.57 0.93 -2.53
C ARG A 155 21.63 0.83 -1.02
N ASN A 156 21.46 1.97 -0.36
CA ASN A 156 21.27 2.08 1.07
C ASN A 156 19.80 1.85 1.43
N TYR A 157 19.54 0.98 2.41
CA TYR A 157 18.20 0.66 2.87
C TYR A 157 17.89 1.27 4.25
N SER A 158 16.62 1.55 4.47
CA SER A 158 16.10 2.07 5.73
C SER A 158 14.70 1.53 6.00
N PHE A 159 14.52 0.95 7.17
CA PHE A 159 13.25 0.43 7.67
C PHE A 159 12.60 1.49 8.55
N TRP A 160 11.54 2.13 8.05
CA TRP A 160 10.83 3.21 8.75
C TRP A 160 9.66 2.63 9.51
N ILE A 161 9.49 2.97 10.78
CA ILE A 161 8.45 2.38 11.64
C ILE A 161 7.68 3.51 12.33
N LYS A 162 6.35 3.38 12.38
CA LYS A 162 5.51 4.38 13.05
C LYS A 162 5.63 4.26 14.57
N ASN A 163 6.16 5.32 15.19
CA ASN A 163 6.30 5.42 16.65
C ASN A 163 5.06 6.07 17.27
N SER A 164 3.95 5.33 17.31
CA SER A 164 2.68 5.82 17.85
C SER A 164 1.81 4.67 18.37
N THR A 165 1.00 4.95 19.38
CA THR A 165 0.13 3.95 20.07
C THR A 165 -0.94 3.34 19.18
N ASP A 166 -1.22 3.94 18.02
CA ASP A 166 -2.14 3.45 17.01
C ASP A 166 -1.50 2.46 16.01
N ASN A 167 -0.18 2.24 16.08
CA ASN A 167 0.50 1.22 15.29
C ASN A 167 0.17 -0.19 15.82
N ASN A 168 -0.75 -0.89 15.14
CA ASN A 168 -1.25 -2.21 15.54
C ASN A 168 -0.15 -3.29 15.70
N PHE A 169 1.03 -3.09 15.09
CA PHE A 169 2.17 -4.02 15.14
C PHE A 169 3.16 -3.72 16.28
N LEU A 170 2.97 -2.68 17.10
CA LEU A 170 3.76 -2.46 18.32
C LEU A 170 3.32 -3.42 19.44
N ARG A 171 3.57 -4.71 19.18
CA ARG A 171 3.27 -5.85 20.02
C ARG A 171 4.38 -6.89 19.90
N GLU A 172 4.54 -7.76 20.90
CA GLU A 172 5.65 -8.71 21.03
C GLU A 172 5.95 -9.51 19.75
N GLN A 173 4.94 -10.20 19.22
CA GLN A 173 5.02 -10.95 17.96
C GLN A 173 4.70 -10.06 16.75
N GLY A 174 3.95 -8.98 16.95
CA GLY A 174 3.60 -8.01 15.92
C GLY A 174 4.82 -7.36 15.26
N ILE A 175 5.83 -6.97 16.03
CA ILE A 175 7.00 -6.29 15.46
C ILE A 175 7.86 -7.26 14.62
N ARG A 176 7.90 -8.56 14.99
CA ARG A 176 8.53 -9.61 14.18
C ARG A 176 7.77 -9.84 12.88
N CYS A 177 6.44 -9.89 12.93
CA CYS A 177 5.58 -10.01 11.74
C CYS A 177 5.69 -8.78 10.81
N LEU A 178 5.92 -7.59 11.36
CA LEU A 178 6.20 -6.38 10.58
C LEU A 178 7.58 -6.42 9.91
N ALA A 179 8.57 -7.05 10.56
CA ALA A 179 9.87 -7.34 9.95
C ALA A 179 9.78 -8.42 8.87
N ASP A 180 8.98 -9.47 9.06
CA ASP A 180 8.70 -10.49 8.02
C ASP A 180 8.07 -9.85 6.76
N HIS A 181 7.17 -8.88 6.93
CA HIS A 181 6.62 -8.07 5.83
C HIS A 181 7.71 -7.24 5.13
N GLU A 182 8.31 -6.32 5.87
CA GLU A 182 9.09 -5.21 5.30
C GLU A 182 10.53 -5.62 4.95
N ILE A 183 11.15 -6.43 5.82
CA ILE A 183 12.49 -6.97 5.61
C ILE A 183 12.41 -8.30 4.86
N GLY A 184 11.59 -9.25 5.35
CA GLY A 184 11.44 -10.58 4.77
C GLY A 184 10.89 -10.57 3.33
N THR A 185 10.10 -9.56 2.96
CA THR A 185 9.58 -9.40 1.59
C THR A 185 10.28 -8.26 0.85
N HIS A 186 9.98 -6.99 1.17
CA HIS A 186 10.35 -5.87 0.31
C HIS A 186 11.86 -5.66 0.20
N PHE A 187 12.59 -5.73 1.32
CA PHE A 187 14.06 -5.64 1.30
C PHE A 187 14.69 -6.81 0.58
N LEU A 188 14.37 -8.06 0.94
CA LEU A 188 15.00 -9.23 0.33
C LEU A 188 14.71 -9.34 -1.17
N ARG A 189 13.45 -9.15 -1.61
CA ARG A 189 13.11 -9.13 -3.05
C ARG A 189 13.82 -7.97 -3.77
N SER A 190 13.87 -6.77 -3.19
CA SER A 190 14.60 -5.64 -3.77
C SER A 190 16.12 -5.90 -3.87
N SER A 191 16.70 -6.54 -2.85
CA SER A 191 18.12 -6.91 -2.81
C SER A 191 18.43 -7.95 -3.89
N ASN A 192 17.68 -9.07 -3.89
CA ASN A 192 17.79 -10.16 -4.86
C ASN A 192 17.58 -9.67 -6.31
N GLU A 193 16.60 -8.78 -6.54
CA GLU A 193 16.32 -8.23 -7.89
C GLU A 193 17.55 -7.55 -8.49
N GLY A 194 18.43 -6.99 -7.65
CA GLY A 194 19.68 -6.38 -8.07
C GLY A 194 20.62 -7.34 -8.80
N GLY A 195 20.61 -8.63 -8.45
CA GLY A 195 21.42 -9.64 -9.12
C GLY A 195 20.85 -10.14 -10.44
N GLN A 196 19.60 -9.80 -10.78
CA GLN A 196 18.87 -10.42 -11.89
C GLN A 196 19.15 -9.77 -13.24
N PRO A 197 19.11 -10.53 -14.36
CA PRO A 197 19.35 -9.99 -15.70
C PRO A 197 18.42 -8.82 -16.09
N TRP A 198 17.23 -8.76 -15.51
CA TRP A 198 16.21 -7.73 -15.77
C TRP A 198 16.30 -6.49 -14.89
N TYR A 199 17.28 -6.38 -13.97
CA TYR A 199 17.38 -5.26 -13.02
C TYR A 199 17.42 -3.89 -13.71
N SER A 200 18.27 -3.75 -14.74
CA SER A 200 18.44 -2.50 -15.48
C SER A 200 17.37 -2.24 -16.54
N ASP A 201 16.78 -3.31 -17.10
CA ASP A 201 15.76 -3.22 -18.15
C ASP A 201 14.74 -4.36 -18.02
N ARG A 202 13.67 -4.09 -17.28
CA ARG A 202 12.53 -5.02 -17.12
C ARG A 202 11.73 -5.21 -18.41
N LYS A 203 11.73 -4.22 -19.31
CA LYS A 203 10.92 -4.23 -20.54
C LYS A 203 11.47 -5.24 -21.54
N ARG A 204 12.80 -5.37 -21.65
CA ARG A 204 13.46 -6.39 -22.48
C ARG A 204 13.09 -7.84 -22.12
N PHE A 205 12.70 -8.09 -20.88
CA PHE A 205 12.24 -9.41 -20.40
C PHE A 205 10.70 -9.51 -20.34
N HIS A 206 10.00 -8.55 -20.92
CA HIS A 206 8.53 -8.44 -20.93
C HIS A 206 7.91 -8.50 -19.52
N LEU A 207 8.63 -8.02 -18.50
CA LEU A 207 8.14 -7.96 -17.12
C LEU A 207 7.31 -6.69 -16.90
N ARG A 208 6.21 -6.82 -16.14
CA ARG A 208 5.39 -5.68 -15.73
C ARG A 208 6.20 -4.68 -14.90
N ASP A 209 5.79 -3.42 -14.95
CA ASP A 209 6.28 -2.41 -14.02
C ASP A 209 5.74 -2.69 -12.61
N GLN A 210 6.54 -2.44 -11.58
CA GLN A 210 6.14 -2.61 -10.18
C GLN A 210 4.96 -1.70 -9.78
N ASN A 211 4.64 -0.69 -10.59
CA ASN A 211 3.49 0.20 -10.44
C ASN A 211 2.19 -0.31 -11.09
N THR A 212 2.18 -1.45 -11.78
CA THR A 212 0.95 -2.08 -12.26
C THR A 212 0.06 -2.55 -11.10
N LEU A 213 -1.20 -2.92 -11.38
CA LEU A 213 -2.09 -3.46 -10.33
C LEU A 213 -1.56 -4.83 -9.88
N GLU A 214 -1.21 -5.67 -10.86
CA GLU A 214 -0.71 -7.04 -10.70
C GLU A 214 0.64 -7.05 -9.97
N GLY A 215 1.56 -6.14 -10.35
CA GLY A 215 2.85 -5.98 -9.69
C GLY A 215 2.75 -5.49 -8.25
N LEU A 216 1.77 -4.60 -7.96
CA LEU A 216 1.51 -4.15 -6.60
C LEU A 216 0.85 -5.26 -5.76
N ALA A 217 -0.15 -5.96 -6.30
CA ALA A 217 -0.82 -7.08 -5.64
C ALA A 217 0.17 -8.21 -5.34
N SER A 218 0.97 -8.66 -6.31
CA SER A 218 1.96 -9.72 -6.13
C SER A 218 3.07 -9.39 -5.10
N GLU A 219 3.33 -8.10 -4.84
CA GLU A 219 4.33 -7.65 -3.86
C GLU A 219 3.71 -7.45 -2.47
N GLU A 220 2.66 -6.64 -2.36
CA GLU A 220 1.99 -6.30 -1.10
C GLU A 220 1.20 -7.50 -0.55
N GLY A 221 0.68 -8.37 -1.43
CA GLY A 221 -0.01 -9.62 -1.07
C GLY A 221 0.91 -10.70 -0.51
N LEU A 222 2.11 -10.86 -1.09
CA LEU A 222 3.14 -11.74 -0.50
C LEU A 222 3.58 -11.21 0.87
N ALA A 223 3.78 -9.89 0.97
CA ALA A 223 4.12 -9.26 2.24
C ALA A 223 2.99 -9.39 3.28
N ALA A 224 1.72 -9.30 2.88
CA ALA A 224 0.57 -9.54 3.75
C ALA A 224 0.48 -10.98 4.25
N ILE A 225 0.85 -11.97 3.43
CA ILE A 225 1.00 -13.37 3.87
C ILE A 225 2.13 -13.49 4.89
N HIS A 226 3.29 -12.88 4.63
CA HIS A 226 4.42 -12.90 5.56
C HIS A 226 4.08 -12.22 6.91
N SER A 227 3.27 -11.15 6.93
CA SER A 227 2.74 -10.54 8.16
C SER A 227 1.92 -11.46 9.05
N ILE A 228 1.45 -12.59 8.55
CA ILE A 228 0.67 -13.57 9.34
C ILE A 228 1.34 -14.93 9.43
N PHE A 229 2.45 -15.16 8.70
CA PHE A 229 3.08 -16.47 8.60
C PHE A 229 3.62 -16.97 9.95
N ASN A 230 4.26 -16.09 10.72
CA ASN A 230 4.75 -16.37 12.07
C ASN A 230 3.83 -15.83 13.19
N ALA A 231 2.67 -15.24 12.86
CA ALA A 231 1.74 -14.73 13.86
C ALA A 231 1.09 -15.87 14.65
N ASN A 232 0.64 -15.59 15.88
CA ASN A 232 -0.02 -16.59 16.74
C ASN A 232 -1.32 -17.08 16.09
N VAL A 233 -2.09 -16.15 15.51
CA VAL A 233 -3.30 -16.41 14.72
C VAL A 233 -3.10 -15.91 13.29
N LYS A 234 -3.58 -16.67 12.29
CA LYS A 234 -3.20 -16.51 10.88
C LYS A 234 -4.38 -16.14 9.96
N TYR A 235 -5.30 -15.30 10.43
CA TYR A 235 -6.31 -14.71 9.54
C TYR A 235 -5.72 -13.48 8.82
N LEU A 236 -6.06 -13.33 7.54
CA LEU A 236 -5.81 -12.14 6.71
C LEU A 236 -6.75 -10.98 7.08
N TRP A 237 -7.09 -10.85 8.36
CA TRP A 237 -8.11 -9.94 8.85
C TRP A 237 -7.83 -8.47 8.53
N LEU A 238 -6.59 -8.01 8.68
CA LEU A 238 -6.24 -6.62 8.40
C LEU A 238 -6.31 -6.28 6.89
N PRO A 239 -5.75 -7.10 5.98
CA PRO A 239 -6.01 -6.98 4.53
C PRO A 239 -7.50 -7.06 4.16
N ALA A 240 -8.24 -8.05 4.69
CA ALA A 240 -9.69 -8.20 4.45
C ALA A 240 -10.48 -6.97 4.93
N LEU A 241 -10.11 -6.39 6.07
CA LEU A 241 -10.72 -5.17 6.62
C LEU A 241 -10.46 -3.96 5.72
N GLN A 242 -9.24 -3.80 5.21
CA GLN A 242 -8.91 -2.75 4.24
C GLN A 242 -9.72 -2.92 2.96
N TYR A 243 -9.83 -4.16 2.45
CA TYR A 243 -10.62 -4.48 1.27
C TYR A 243 -12.11 -4.16 1.44
N TYR A 244 -12.71 -4.65 2.53
CA TYR A 244 -14.10 -4.40 2.90
C TYR A 244 -14.38 -2.91 3.10
N THR A 245 -13.46 -2.17 3.75
CA THR A 245 -13.57 -0.72 3.94
C THR A 245 -13.61 0.03 2.61
N ALA A 246 -12.72 -0.33 1.66
CA ALA A 246 -12.72 0.25 0.32
C ALA A 246 -14.07 0.03 -0.39
N CYS A 247 -14.59 -1.19 -0.35
CA CYS A 247 -15.89 -1.54 -0.93
C CYS A 247 -17.03 -0.74 -0.29
N LYS A 248 -17.09 -0.65 1.05
CA LYS A 248 -18.14 0.11 1.75
C LYS A 248 -18.05 1.62 1.57
N ALA A 249 -16.86 2.16 1.34
CA ALA A 249 -16.70 3.57 1.01
C ALA A 249 -17.44 3.98 -0.29
N ALA A 250 -17.69 3.04 -1.22
CA ALA A 250 -18.48 3.30 -2.44
C ALA A 250 -19.94 3.70 -2.19
N GLU A 251 -20.48 3.36 -1.01
CA GLU A 251 -21.89 3.53 -0.64
C GLU A 251 -22.09 4.44 0.59
N MET A 252 -21.01 4.78 1.31
CA MET A 252 -21.05 5.50 2.59
C MET A 252 -20.21 6.77 2.57
N THR A 253 -20.69 7.84 3.20
CA THR A 253 -19.90 9.05 3.50
C THR A 253 -18.80 8.75 4.53
N PHE A 254 -17.90 9.71 4.81
CA PHE A 254 -16.85 9.53 5.83
C PHE A 254 -17.43 9.13 7.20
N LYS A 255 -18.45 9.84 7.68
CA LYS A 255 -19.09 9.59 8.99
C LYS A 255 -19.82 8.25 9.02
N GLN A 256 -20.61 7.95 7.98
CA GLN A 256 -21.33 6.67 7.86
C GLN A 256 -20.36 5.48 7.86
N LEU A 257 -19.26 5.57 7.11
CA LEU A 257 -18.23 4.52 7.08
C LEU A 257 -17.54 4.36 8.44
N TYR A 258 -17.21 5.47 9.10
CA TYR A 258 -16.58 5.47 10.43
C TYR A 258 -17.48 4.83 11.50
N ASP A 259 -18.79 5.12 11.45
CA ASP A 259 -19.76 4.51 12.35
C ASP A 259 -19.95 3.02 12.02
N HIS A 260 -20.12 2.67 10.74
CA HIS A 260 -20.28 1.30 10.27
C HIS A 260 -19.14 0.38 10.71
N LEU A 261 -17.89 0.86 10.67
CA LEU A 261 -16.73 0.06 11.10
C LEU A 261 -16.73 -0.33 12.59
N THR A 262 -17.60 0.25 13.43
CA THR A 262 -17.77 -0.14 14.86
C THR A 262 -18.17 -1.61 15.04
N ILE A 263 -18.71 -2.25 13.98
CA ILE A 263 -19.08 -3.66 13.98
C ILE A 263 -17.88 -4.60 14.01
N TYR A 264 -16.66 -4.12 13.66
CA TYR A 264 -15.42 -4.90 13.64
C TYR A 264 -14.28 -4.28 14.46
N VAL A 265 -14.24 -2.95 14.61
CA VAL A 265 -13.14 -2.22 15.27
C VAL A 265 -13.70 -1.25 16.31
N LYS A 266 -13.29 -1.37 17.58
CA LYS A 266 -13.75 -0.46 18.63
C LYS A 266 -12.94 0.83 18.63
N SER A 267 -11.61 0.70 18.61
CA SER A 267 -10.64 1.81 18.56
C SER A 267 -11.03 2.95 17.59
N PRO A 268 -11.35 4.16 18.11
CA PRO A 268 -11.64 5.34 17.30
C PRO A 268 -10.51 5.72 16.33
N GLU A 269 -9.26 5.71 16.82
CA GLU A 269 -8.06 6.02 16.03
C GLU A 269 -7.89 5.05 14.84
N HIS A 270 -8.15 3.75 15.06
CA HIS A 270 -8.04 2.74 14.01
C HIS A 270 -9.14 2.92 12.95
N ARG A 271 -10.40 3.17 13.36
CA ARG A 271 -11.50 3.48 12.42
C ARG A 271 -11.24 4.76 11.63
N TRP A 272 -10.77 5.82 12.28
CA TRP A 272 -10.37 7.06 11.62
C TRP A 272 -9.31 6.78 10.53
N ARG A 273 -8.27 6.00 10.86
CA ARG A 273 -7.20 5.66 9.91
C ARG A 273 -7.71 4.89 8.69
N LEU A 274 -8.62 3.93 8.89
CA LEU A 274 -9.25 3.17 7.81
C LEU A 274 -10.07 4.09 6.89
N CYS A 275 -10.94 4.93 7.45
CA CYS A 275 -11.69 5.93 6.70
C CYS A 275 -10.78 6.91 5.95
N MET A 276 -9.80 7.49 6.62
CA MET A 276 -8.85 8.44 6.03
C MET A 276 -8.06 7.83 4.86
N ARG A 277 -7.53 6.61 5.01
CA ARG A 277 -6.72 5.97 3.95
C ARG A 277 -7.49 5.80 2.65
N VAL A 278 -8.78 5.46 2.74
CA VAL A 278 -9.69 5.28 1.60
C VAL A 278 -10.27 6.61 1.10
N LYS A 279 -10.66 7.54 1.99
CA LYS A 279 -11.35 8.77 1.60
C LYS A 279 -10.45 9.92 1.15
N ARG A 280 -9.17 9.96 1.57
CA ARG A 280 -8.21 11.02 1.19
C ARG A 280 -7.89 11.16 -0.30
N GLY A 281 -8.36 10.24 -1.15
CA GLY A 281 -8.20 10.31 -2.60
C GLY A 281 -9.36 10.99 -3.33
N LEU A 282 -10.44 11.35 -2.62
CA LEU A 282 -11.55 12.14 -3.13
C LEU A 282 -11.24 13.64 -3.03
N LEU A 283 -11.99 14.48 -3.77
CA LEU A 283 -11.90 15.94 -3.65
C LEU A 283 -12.40 16.40 -2.28
N ASP A 284 -13.64 16.02 -1.94
CA ASP A 284 -14.15 16.08 -0.58
C ASP A 284 -14.15 14.64 -0.01
N PRO A 285 -13.43 14.37 1.09
CA PRO A 285 -13.38 13.04 1.70
C PRO A 285 -14.74 12.56 2.25
N ASN A 286 -15.75 13.42 2.31
CA ASN A 286 -17.09 13.08 2.78
C ASN A 286 -17.97 12.47 1.69
N ASP A 287 -17.60 12.60 0.42
CA ASP A 287 -18.32 11.99 -0.71
C ASP A 287 -18.32 10.47 -0.70
N LEU A 288 -19.19 9.89 -1.54
CA LEU A 288 -19.21 8.45 -1.81
C LEU A 288 -18.00 8.04 -2.68
N GLY A 289 -17.63 6.76 -2.67
CA GLY A 289 -16.41 6.28 -3.33
C GLY A 289 -15.17 6.33 -2.43
N GLY A 290 -14.01 6.17 -3.04
CA GLY A 290 -12.74 6.15 -2.32
C GLY A 290 -11.61 5.58 -3.16
N TYR A 291 -10.44 5.53 -2.54
CA TYR A 291 -9.17 5.13 -3.11
C TYR A 291 -8.85 3.69 -2.71
N GLY A 292 -9.14 2.73 -3.59
CA GLY A 292 -9.03 1.30 -3.29
C GLY A 292 -7.61 0.73 -3.43
N LYS A 293 -6.55 1.56 -3.47
CA LYS A 293 -5.16 1.06 -3.60
C LYS A 293 -4.84 -0.04 -2.58
N ASP A 294 -5.31 0.10 -1.35
CA ASP A 294 -5.05 -0.86 -0.26
C ASP A 294 -5.79 -2.21 -0.44
N GLN A 295 -6.55 -2.41 -1.53
CA GLN A 295 -7.12 -3.72 -1.86
C GLN A 295 -6.05 -4.73 -2.33
N CYS A 296 -4.93 -4.24 -2.87
CA CYS A 296 -3.83 -5.07 -3.38
C CYS A 296 -3.26 -6.05 -2.32
N TYR A 297 -3.24 -5.67 -1.03
CA TYR A 297 -2.81 -6.52 0.07
C TYR A 297 -3.65 -7.80 0.18
N PHE A 298 -4.96 -7.71 -0.05
CA PHE A 298 -5.86 -8.86 0.02
C PHE A 298 -5.96 -9.57 -1.33
N GLU A 299 -6.04 -8.83 -2.43
CA GLU A 299 -6.11 -9.35 -3.80
C GLU A 299 -4.92 -10.28 -4.09
N GLY A 300 -3.69 -9.81 -3.87
CA GLY A 300 -2.49 -10.61 -4.11
C GLY A 300 -2.30 -11.74 -3.10
N ALA A 301 -2.73 -11.56 -1.85
CA ALA A 301 -2.67 -12.64 -0.86
C ALA A 301 -3.59 -13.81 -1.26
N VAL A 302 -4.80 -13.51 -1.73
CA VAL A 302 -5.74 -14.52 -2.23
C VAL A 302 -5.24 -15.16 -3.53
N GLU A 303 -4.70 -14.38 -4.47
CA GLU A 303 -4.11 -14.88 -5.72
C GLU A 303 -2.97 -15.89 -5.45
N ILE A 304 -2.03 -15.54 -4.57
CA ILE A 304 -0.90 -16.39 -4.19
C ILE A 304 -1.40 -17.66 -3.47
N LEU A 305 -2.29 -17.51 -2.49
CA LEU A 305 -2.81 -18.65 -1.70
C LEU A 305 -3.69 -19.62 -2.51
N ARG A 306 -4.33 -19.15 -3.59
CA ARG A 306 -5.05 -20.02 -4.55
C ARG A 306 -4.13 -20.66 -5.59
N SER A 307 -2.93 -20.12 -5.80
CA SER A 307 -2.00 -20.55 -6.88
C SER A 307 -0.74 -21.28 -6.38
N LEU A 308 -0.72 -21.72 -5.12
CA LEU A 308 0.49 -22.19 -4.40
C LEU A 308 1.30 -23.28 -5.13
N ASP A 309 0.62 -24.21 -5.81
CA ASP A 309 1.26 -25.32 -6.51
C ASP A 309 1.89 -24.90 -7.86
N MET A 310 1.48 -23.76 -8.40
CA MET A 310 2.05 -23.17 -9.63
C MET A 310 3.23 -22.23 -9.36
N ILE A 311 3.47 -21.86 -8.09
CA ILE A 311 4.50 -20.89 -7.69
C ILE A 311 5.79 -21.61 -7.29
N ASP A 312 6.87 -21.27 -7.99
CA ASP A 312 8.24 -21.46 -7.55
C ASP A 312 8.64 -20.26 -6.66
N PHE A 313 8.66 -20.47 -5.34
CA PHE A 313 8.89 -19.37 -4.40
C PHE A 313 10.35 -18.86 -4.42
N ASN A 314 11.32 -19.68 -4.86
CA ASN A 314 12.70 -19.24 -5.00
C ASN A 314 12.81 -18.24 -6.16
N VAL A 315 12.16 -18.55 -7.29
CA VAL A 315 12.04 -17.63 -8.42
C VAL A 315 11.21 -16.40 -8.04
N MET A 316 10.09 -16.55 -7.31
CA MET A 316 9.29 -15.41 -6.83
C MET A 316 10.08 -14.47 -5.90
N MET A 317 10.96 -15.01 -5.05
CA MET A 317 11.84 -14.22 -4.18
C MET A 317 13.08 -13.64 -4.89
N SER A 318 13.38 -14.06 -6.11
CA SER A 318 14.54 -13.56 -6.88
C SER A 318 14.41 -12.09 -7.30
N GLY A 319 13.19 -11.54 -7.29
CA GLY A 319 12.93 -10.11 -7.47
C GLY A 319 11.44 -9.78 -7.40
N LYS A 320 11.05 -8.53 -7.65
CA LYS A 320 9.63 -8.13 -7.68
C LYS A 320 8.99 -8.55 -9.00
N ILE A 321 8.59 -9.81 -9.09
CA ILE A 321 7.89 -10.42 -10.23
C ILE A 321 6.47 -10.83 -9.84
N CYS A 322 5.56 -10.82 -10.81
CA CYS A 322 4.16 -11.21 -10.61
C CYS A 322 4.00 -12.74 -10.60
N VAL A 323 2.91 -13.25 -10.03
CA VAL A 323 2.63 -14.70 -9.94
C VAL A 323 2.68 -15.40 -11.30
N ASP A 324 2.07 -14.82 -12.32
CA ASP A 324 2.03 -15.32 -13.70
C ASP A 324 3.38 -15.22 -14.44
N GLU A 325 4.30 -14.38 -13.96
CA GLU A 325 5.63 -14.20 -14.57
C GLU A 325 6.64 -15.26 -14.09
N VAL A 326 6.38 -15.92 -12.95
CA VAL A 326 7.30 -16.86 -12.27
C VAL A 326 7.81 -17.95 -13.22
N GLN A 327 6.92 -18.61 -13.97
CA GLN A 327 7.31 -19.72 -14.86
C GLN A 327 8.20 -19.27 -16.02
N ARG A 328 8.00 -18.05 -16.53
CA ARG A 328 8.86 -17.44 -17.55
C ARG A 328 10.22 -17.03 -16.98
N CYS A 329 10.23 -16.46 -15.77
CA CYS A 329 11.46 -16.08 -15.07
C CYS A 329 12.34 -17.29 -14.69
N LYS A 330 11.77 -18.48 -14.49
CA LYS A 330 12.49 -19.66 -13.99
C LYS A 330 13.75 -20.06 -14.78
N ARG A 331 13.78 -19.81 -16.10
CA ARG A 331 14.95 -20.13 -16.96
C ARG A 331 16.04 -19.06 -16.99
N ILE A 332 15.77 -17.86 -16.46
CA ILE A 332 16.65 -16.69 -16.53
C ILE A 332 17.01 -16.11 -15.15
N ALA A 333 16.30 -16.53 -14.09
CA ALA A 333 16.58 -16.11 -12.73
C ALA A 333 17.93 -16.67 -12.25
N ARG A 334 18.77 -15.80 -11.67
CA ARG A 334 19.98 -16.21 -10.96
C ARG A 334 19.60 -16.55 -9.52
N LEU A 335 19.79 -17.81 -9.13
CA LEU A 335 19.36 -18.34 -7.83
C LEU A 335 20.51 -18.66 -6.87
N ASP A 336 21.76 -18.73 -7.37
CA ASP A 336 22.93 -19.19 -6.59
C ASP A 336 23.22 -18.33 -5.34
N CYS A 337 22.95 -17.02 -5.45
CA CYS A 337 23.15 -16.04 -4.37
C CYS A 337 21.82 -15.56 -3.75
N LEU A 338 20.72 -16.33 -3.91
CA LEU A 338 19.39 -15.93 -3.46
C LEU A 338 19.30 -15.83 -1.94
N LYS A 339 18.91 -14.66 -1.43
CA LYS A 339 18.67 -14.45 0.01
C LYS A 339 17.20 -14.70 0.33
N LEU A 340 16.93 -15.70 1.17
CA LEU A 340 15.60 -16.08 1.64
C LEU A 340 15.42 -15.79 3.14
N PRO A 341 14.21 -15.41 3.60
CA PRO A 341 13.87 -15.40 5.01
C PRO A 341 14.12 -16.76 5.67
N ALA A 342 14.48 -16.78 6.96
CA ALA A 342 14.68 -18.02 7.70
C ALA A 342 13.47 -18.96 7.63
N PHE A 343 12.25 -18.42 7.64
CA PHE A 343 10.99 -19.19 7.56
C PHE A 343 10.68 -19.77 6.17
N MET A 344 11.37 -19.34 5.11
CA MET A 344 11.21 -19.87 3.74
C MET A 344 12.24 -20.95 3.38
N LYS A 345 13.31 -21.14 4.18
CA LYS A 345 14.42 -22.06 3.87
C LYS A 345 14.02 -23.51 3.60
N ASN A 346 12.87 -23.96 4.12
CA ASN A 346 12.28 -25.26 3.80
C ASN A 346 11.00 -25.04 2.99
N GLU A 347 11.10 -25.11 1.66
CA GLU A 347 9.99 -24.82 0.75
C GLU A 347 8.77 -25.71 0.99
N ASN A 348 8.97 -27.00 1.29
CA ASN A 348 7.87 -27.95 1.56
C ASN A 348 7.10 -27.59 2.83
N ARG A 349 7.80 -27.23 3.91
CA ARG A 349 7.18 -26.73 5.16
C ARG A 349 6.49 -25.39 4.92
N TYR A 350 7.11 -24.50 4.17
CA TYR A 350 6.57 -23.19 3.82
C TYR A 350 5.24 -23.34 3.04
N LYS A 351 5.24 -24.10 1.92
CA LYS A 351 4.03 -24.42 1.14
C LYS A 351 2.95 -25.11 1.99
N LYS A 352 3.31 -26.04 2.88
CA LYS A 352 2.34 -26.68 3.81
C LYS A 352 1.69 -25.67 4.75
N HIS A 353 2.46 -24.74 5.32
CA HIS A 353 1.90 -23.63 6.13
C HIS A 353 1.00 -22.72 5.29
N LEU A 354 1.37 -22.38 4.06
CA LEU A 354 0.52 -21.55 3.19
C LEU A 354 -0.81 -22.23 2.87
N LYS A 355 -0.83 -23.54 2.59
CA LYS A 355 -2.09 -24.30 2.40
C LYS A 355 -2.97 -24.26 3.66
N ALA A 356 -2.37 -24.38 4.85
CA ALA A 356 -3.11 -24.24 6.11
C ALA A 356 -3.66 -22.81 6.33
N ILE A 357 -2.93 -21.77 5.92
CA ILE A 357 -3.40 -20.37 5.95
C ILE A 357 -4.57 -20.19 4.97
N ALA A 358 -4.48 -20.74 3.75
CA ALA A 358 -5.55 -20.65 2.76
C ALA A 358 -6.87 -21.25 3.26
N HIS A 359 -6.80 -22.47 3.82
CA HIS A 359 -7.96 -23.16 4.41
C HIS A 359 -8.50 -22.45 5.65
N LEU A 360 -7.63 -21.98 6.56
CA LEU A 360 -8.06 -21.20 7.75
C LEU A 360 -8.86 -19.94 7.37
N ASN A 361 -8.50 -19.30 6.25
CA ASN A 361 -9.18 -18.12 5.72
C ASN A 361 -10.37 -18.46 4.81
N GLY A 362 -10.70 -19.74 4.64
CA GLY A 362 -11.81 -20.22 3.81
C GLY A 362 -11.67 -19.88 2.33
N LEU A 363 -10.44 -19.77 1.81
CA LEU A 363 -10.21 -19.38 0.41
C LEU A 363 -10.52 -20.48 -0.61
N ASP A 364 -10.68 -21.71 -0.10
CA ASP A 364 -11.18 -22.92 -0.73
C ASP A 364 -12.73 -23.01 -0.77
N LEU A 365 -13.42 -22.16 0.00
CA LEU A 365 -14.89 -22.09 0.00
C LEU A 365 -15.42 -21.21 -1.14
N HIS A 366 -16.62 -21.52 -1.64
CA HIS A 366 -17.32 -20.67 -2.59
C HIS A 366 -18.03 -19.51 -1.87
N HIS A 367 -17.56 -18.28 -2.11
CA HIS A 367 -18.18 -17.07 -1.58
C HIS A 367 -19.05 -16.38 -2.62
N GLN A 368 -20.17 -15.79 -2.19
CA GLN A 368 -21.06 -15.06 -3.08
C GLN A 368 -20.37 -13.79 -3.61
N LYS A 369 -20.09 -13.75 -4.91
CA LYS A 369 -19.63 -12.54 -5.60
C LYS A 369 -20.68 -11.44 -5.47
N LYS A 370 -20.27 -10.25 -5.05
CA LYS A 370 -21.15 -9.06 -4.97
C LYS A 370 -20.71 -8.08 -6.05
N ASN A 371 -21.65 -7.65 -6.89
CA ASN A 371 -21.37 -6.67 -7.94
C ASN A 371 -21.12 -5.29 -7.32
N ALA A 372 -20.30 -4.48 -8.00
CA ALA A 372 -20.11 -3.09 -7.65
C ALA A 372 -21.45 -2.33 -7.69
N PRO A 373 -21.74 -1.42 -6.73
CA PRO A 373 -22.99 -0.66 -6.70
C PRO A 373 -23.23 0.10 -8.00
N ALA A 374 -24.44 0.03 -8.56
CA ALA A 374 -24.76 0.65 -9.85
C ALA A 374 -24.48 2.17 -9.86
N ALA A 375 -24.71 2.85 -8.74
CA ALA A 375 -24.37 4.27 -8.57
C ALA A 375 -22.84 4.53 -8.64
N TYR A 376 -22.02 3.63 -8.09
CA TYR A 376 -20.56 3.73 -8.18
C TYR A 376 -20.07 3.52 -9.63
N ILE A 377 -20.61 2.52 -10.34
CA ILE A 377 -20.29 2.28 -11.76
C ILE A 377 -20.70 3.48 -12.65
N ARG A 378 -21.88 4.08 -12.43
CA ARG A 378 -22.31 5.28 -13.16
C ARG A 378 -21.34 6.45 -12.96
N ARG A 379 -20.87 6.66 -11.73
CA ARG A 379 -19.91 7.75 -11.40
C ARG A 379 -18.54 7.52 -12.06
N LEU A 380 -18.02 6.28 -12.04
CA LEU A 380 -16.80 5.95 -12.79
C LEU A 380 -16.93 6.23 -14.30
N LYS A 381 -18.05 5.84 -14.92
CA LYS A 381 -18.29 6.06 -16.36
C LYS A 381 -18.42 7.54 -16.75
N GLN A 382 -18.81 8.41 -15.82
CA GLN A 382 -18.98 9.85 -16.09
C GLN A 382 -17.66 10.62 -16.03
N GLY A 383 -16.54 10.02 -15.60
CA GLY A 383 -15.26 10.71 -15.37
C GLY A 383 -15.30 11.76 -14.24
N ARG A 384 -16.48 12.02 -13.66
CA ARG A 384 -16.67 13.02 -12.61
C ARG A 384 -16.15 12.47 -11.29
N ARG A 385 -15.30 13.27 -10.63
CA ARG A 385 -15.07 13.13 -9.19
C ARG A 385 -16.43 13.11 -8.49
N ILE A 386 -16.56 12.22 -7.51
CA ILE A 386 -17.73 12.20 -6.65
C ILE A 386 -17.59 13.43 -5.74
N GLY A 387 -18.58 14.32 -5.85
CA GLY A 387 -18.61 15.68 -5.31
C GLY A 387 -19.84 16.40 -5.84
N THR A 388 -20.48 17.22 -5.00
CA THR A 388 -21.76 17.87 -5.35
C THR A 388 -21.62 18.78 -6.56
N ASP A 389 -22.57 18.66 -7.48
CA ASP A 389 -22.68 19.47 -8.70
C ASP A 389 -22.68 20.97 -8.33
N LYS A 390 -21.77 21.77 -8.91
CA LYS A 390 -21.88 23.24 -8.87
C LYS A 390 -22.94 23.73 -9.88
N ARG A 391 -24.11 23.08 -9.86
CA ARG A 391 -25.31 23.40 -10.66
C ARG A 391 -26.51 23.65 -9.75
N SER A 392 -26.31 24.58 -8.82
CA SER A 392 -27.39 25.34 -8.18
C SER A 392 -26.87 26.77 -8.03
N LEU A 393 -27.52 27.74 -8.69
CA LEU A 393 -27.15 29.16 -8.90
C LEU A 393 -26.63 29.55 -10.31
N ILE A 394 -27.33 29.11 -11.37
CA ILE A 394 -27.80 30.03 -12.43
C ILE A 394 -29.27 29.65 -12.67
N GLY A 395 -30.13 30.66 -12.83
CA GLY A 395 -31.58 30.46 -12.97
C GLY A 395 -31.97 29.81 -14.30
N PHE A 396 -33.18 29.24 -14.33
CA PHE A 396 -33.86 28.95 -15.58
C PHE A 396 -34.00 30.24 -16.39
N ASN A 397 -33.52 30.23 -17.63
CA ASN A 397 -34.14 30.96 -18.73
C ASN A 397 -34.26 29.98 -19.89
N LEU A 398 -35.50 29.65 -20.24
CA LEU A 398 -35.85 29.04 -21.51
C LEU A 398 -35.75 30.11 -22.59
N ILE A 399 -34.98 29.85 -23.64
CA ILE A 399 -35.09 30.55 -24.93
C ILE A 399 -34.98 29.47 -26.03
N ASP A 400 -35.81 29.64 -27.05
CA ASP A 400 -36.06 28.69 -28.14
C ASP A 400 -34.87 28.46 -29.09
N PRO A 401 -34.91 27.39 -29.90
CA PRO A 401 -33.94 27.13 -30.94
C PRO A 401 -34.38 27.75 -32.28
N ASP A 402 -33.76 28.86 -32.68
CA ASP A 402 -33.59 29.23 -34.09
C ASP A 402 -32.53 30.34 -34.20
N ASP A 403 -31.43 30.04 -34.90
CA ASP A 403 -30.65 30.99 -35.71
C ASP A 403 -29.60 30.22 -36.52
N GLU A 404 -29.80 30.16 -37.84
CA GLU A 404 -28.80 29.71 -38.79
C GLU A 404 -27.71 30.79 -38.94
N PHE A 405 -26.42 30.42 -38.98
CA PHE A 405 -25.44 31.23 -39.71
C PHE A 405 -24.29 30.41 -40.30
N ASP A 406 -24.40 30.24 -41.62
CA ASP A 406 -23.37 30.27 -42.67
C ASP A 406 -21.90 29.89 -42.34
N TYR A 407 -21.38 28.93 -43.12
CA TYR A 407 -19.95 28.66 -43.27
C TYR A 407 -19.57 28.61 -44.76
N THR A 408 -18.98 29.70 -45.26
CA THR A 408 -18.33 29.76 -46.58
C THR A 408 -16.79 29.85 -46.45
N SER A 409 -16.10 29.02 -47.23
CA SER A 409 -14.67 29.05 -47.70
C SER A 409 -13.74 30.18 -47.21
N VAL A 410 -12.45 30.01 -46.82
CA VAL A 410 -11.24 29.32 -47.39
C VAL A 410 -10.19 29.17 -46.24
N GLY A 411 -9.17 28.30 -46.17
CA GLY A 411 -8.62 27.21 -47.02
C GLY A 411 -7.10 26.96 -46.75
N ILE A 412 -6.40 26.25 -47.66
CA ILE A 412 -4.92 26.13 -47.81
C ILE A 412 -4.08 25.43 -46.68
N HIS A 413 -3.96 24.10 -46.82
CA HIS A 413 -2.72 23.29 -46.96
C HIS A 413 -1.63 22.98 -45.86
N PHE A 414 -1.34 21.66 -45.81
CA PHE A 414 -0.04 20.92 -45.71
C PHE A 414 0.69 20.63 -44.37
N PHE A 415 0.78 19.32 -44.05
CA PHE A 415 1.88 18.52 -43.47
C PHE A 415 2.79 19.05 -42.33
N TRP A 416 2.98 18.23 -41.26
CA TRP A 416 4.33 17.70 -40.94
C TRP A 416 4.35 16.45 -40.03
N LEU A 417 5.55 15.88 -39.87
CA LEU A 417 5.90 14.60 -39.21
C LEU A 417 6.89 14.83 -38.04
N PHE A 418 6.90 13.98 -37.01
CA PHE A 418 8.07 13.65 -36.14
C PHE A 418 8.74 14.68 -35.18
N MET A 419 9.31 14.15 -34.06
CA MET A 419 10.31 14.74 -33.13
C MET A 419 9.87 15.95 -32.23
N CYS A 420 10.44 16.26 -31.03
CA CYS A 420 11.30 15.52 -30.07
C CYS A 420 11.33 16.17 -28.64
N TRP A 421 11.68 15.36 -27.63
CA TRP A 421 12.47 15.61 -26.39
C TRP A 421 12.53 16.94 -25.55
N ASN A 422 12.58 16.72 -24.21
CA ASN A 422 13.21 17.51 -23.11
C ASN A 422 12.60 18.90 -22.77
N PHE A 423 12.78 19.55 -21.60
CA PHE A 423 13.58 19.37 -20.35
C PHE A 423 12.65 19.60 -19.11
N GLY A 424 13.05 19.49 -17.82
CA GLY A 424 14.38 19.29 -17.25
C GLY A 424 14.45 19.16 -15.72
N HIS A 425 15.69 19.05 -15.22
CA HIS A 425 16.06 18.93 -13.81
C HIS A 425 16.10 20.28 -13.07
N PHE A 426 16.02 20.25 -11.74
CA PHE A 426 16.83 21.13 -10.89
C PHE A 426 17.44 20.36 -9.71
N VAL A 427 18.76 20.50 -9.55
CA VAL A 427 19.54 20.06 -8.39
C VAL A 427 20.41 21.24 -7.98
N SER A 428 20.38 21.61 -6.71
CA SER A 428 21.33 22.59 -6.16
C SER A 428 22.45 21.84 -5.43
N VAL A 429 23.68 22.09 -5.85
CA VAL A 429 24.90 21.73 -5.13
C VAL A 429 25.50 23.03 -4.63
N VAL A 430 25.80 23.11 -3.33
CA VAL A 430 26.67 24.14 -2.76
C VAL A 430 27.90 23.42 -2.24
N SER A 431 29.05 23.72 -2.85
CA SER A 431 30.36 23.42 -2.30
C SER A 431 30.86 24.66 -1.55
N LEU A 432 31.53 24.47 -0.43
CA LEU A 432 32.32 25.51 0.24
C LEU A 432 33.70 24.93 0.54
N ASN A 433 34.71 25.77 0.36
CA ASN A 433 36.08 25.54 0.82
C ASN A 433 36.17 25.64 2.36
#